data_AF-L8X2B5-F1
#
_entry.id   AF-L8X2B5-F1
#
_cell.length_a   1.000
_cell.length_b   1.000
_cell.length_c   1.000
_cell.angle_alpha   90.00
_cell.angle_beta   90.00
_cell.angle_gamma   90.00
#
_symmetry.space_group_name_H-M   'P 1'
#
loop_
_entity.id
_entity.type
_entity.pdbx_description
1 polymer ?
#
loop_
_entity_poly.entity_id
_entity_poly.type
_entity_poly.pdbx_seq_one_letter_code
_entity_poly.pdbx_strand_id
1 'polypeptide(L)'
;MPSQGAVVVEHMRVLTMFSPWAVNDSLSYGFAAVKLQGGAESTWCCQCYELTFTSGPVSGKKMIVQTTNTGGDLGNNHFDLMIPGGGVGIFGQGCASQYGAPSTGWGAQYGGVSSRSQCSQLPSALQAGCNWRFDWFQNADNPSVGPSLLGDLISCIDQNFSGLVQASYLPEPAH
;
A
#
# COMPACT_ATOMS: atom_id res chain seq x y z
N MET A 1 -10.11 11.31 20.25
CA MET A 1 -10.42 12.05 19.01
C MET A 1 -9.59 11.41 17.92
N PRO A 2 -10.12 10.99 16.76
CA PRO A 2 -9.24 10.48 15.72
C PRO A 2 -8.56 11.72 15.13
N SER A 3 -7.34 11.99 15.59
CA SER A 3 -6.45 12.95 14.95
C SER A 3 -6.28 12.51 13.50
N GLN A 4 -6.50 13.43 12.57
CA GLN A 4 -6.34 13.20 11.13
C GLN A 4 -5.01 12.47 10.87
N GLY A 5 -5.06 11.42 10.06
CA GLY A 5 -3.87 10.72 9.63
C GLY A 5 -3.38 11.24 8.29
N ALA A 6 -2.07 11.20 8.08
CA ALA A 6 -1.48 11.48 6.77
C ALA A 6 -1.08 10.16 6.10
N VAL A 7 -1.43 10.01 4.82
CA VAL A 7 -0.87 8.92 4.02
C VAL A 7 0.47 9.36 3.46
N VAL A 8 1.47 8.49 3.59
CA VAL A 8 2.71 8.57 2.84
C VAL A 8 2.73 7.39 1.87
N VAL A 9 3.31 7.58 0.68
CA VAL A 9 3.42 6.53 -0.36
C VAL A 9 4.87 6.07 -0.44
N GLU A 10 5.43 5.51 0.63
CA GLU A 10 6.85 5.16 0.73
C GLU A 10 7.10 3.91 1.61
N HIS A 11 8.38 3.52 1.69
CA HIS A 11 8.99 2.52 2.56
C HIS A 11 8.49 1.05 2.57
N MET A 12 9.42 0.22 2.07
CA MET A 12 9.94 -1.01 2.71
C MET A 12 9.41 -2.38 2.25
N ARG A 13 10.41 -3.30 2.15
CA ARG A 13 10.41 -4.76 1.90
C ARG A 13 9.20 -5.30 1.14
N VAL A 14 9.32 -5.24 -0.18
CA VAL A 14 8.33 -5.74 -1.13
C VAL A 14 8.32 -7.27 -1.11
N LEU A 15 7.48 -7.87 -0.26
CA LEU A 15 6.92 -9.17 -0.59
C LEU A 15 5.82 -8.92 -1.63
N THR A 16 5.82 -9.67 -2.74
CA THR A 16 4.80 -9.54 -3.81
C THR A 16 3.37 -9.58 -3.28
N MET A 17 3.15 -10.29 -2.17
CA MET A 17 1.87 -10.44 -1.47
C MET A 17 1.37 -9.18 -0.74
N PHE A 18 2.22 -8.16 -0.53
CA PHE A 18 1.82 -6.92 0.14
C PHE A 18 1.50 -5.79 -0.86
N SER A 19 0.73 -6.13 -1.89
CA SER A 19 0.26 -5.18 -2.90
C SER A 19 -1.20 -4.79 -2.64
N PRO A 20 -1.60 -3.54 -2.91
CA PRO A 20 -2.98 -3.11 -2.77
C PRO A 20 -3.81 -3.60 -3.96
N TRP A 21 -5.12 -3.75 -3.75
CA TRP A 21 -6.06 -4.08 -4.81
C TRP A 21 -7.43 -3.44 -4.58
N ALA A 22 -8.13 -3.15 -5.68
CA ALA A 22 -9.48 -2.66 -5.65
C ALA A 22 -10.47 -3.82 -5.49
N VAL A 23 -11.45 -3.66 -4.59
CA VAL A 23 -12.63 -4.53 -4.51
C VAL A 23 -13.70 -4.01 -5.46
N ASN A 24 -13.87 -2.69 -5.48
CA ASN A 24 -14.74 -1.94 -6.40
C ASN A 24 -14.28 -0.48 -6.44
N ASP A 25 -15.00 0.38 -7.15
CA ASP A 25 -14.62 1.80 -7.32
C ASP A 25 -14.53 2.60 -6.01
N SER A 26 -15.16 2.15 -4.92
CA SER A 26 -15.21 2.88 -3.64
C SER A 26 -14.41 2.21 -2.52
N LEU A 27 -13.99 0.95 -2.68
CA LEU A 27 -13.27 0.18 -1.67
C LEU A 27 -12.01 -0.50 -2.24
N SER A 28 -10.90 -0.34 -1.55
CA SER A 28 -9.67 -1.12 -1.74
C SER A 28 -9.20 -1.79 -0.46
N TYR A 29 -8.36 -2.81 -0.61
CA TYR A 29 -7.57 -3.40 0.45
C TYR A 29 -6.08 -3.17 0.20
N GLY A 30 -5.28 -3.24 1.25
CA GLY A 30 -3.82 -3.23 1.13
C GLY A 30 -3.12 -3.29 2.48
N PHE A 31 -1.87 -2.87 2.49
CA PHE A 31 -1.01 -2.97 3.67
C PHE A 31 -0.35 -1.63 3.94
N ALA A 32 -0.02 -1.37 5.21
CA ALA A 32 0.62 -0.14 5.60
C ALA A 32 1.71 -0.36 6.65
N ALA A 33 2.74 0.48 6.62
CA ALA A 33 3.52 0.76 7.82
C ALA A 33 2.83 1.90 8.59
N VAL A 34 2.86 1.86 9.93
CA VAL A 34 2.19 2.90 10.73
C VAL A 34 3.06 3.42 11.84
N LYS A 35 2.75 4.64 12.28
CA LYS A 35 3.23 5.22 13.53
C LYS A 35 2.13 6.06 14.15
N LEU A 36 1.49 5.50 15.18
CA LEU A 36 0.35 6.13 15.86
C LEU A 36 0.80 6.80 17.15
N GLN A 37 0.31 8.01 17.39
CA GLN A 37 0.69 8.75 18.60
C GLN A 37 0.15 8.04 19.85
N GLY A 38 1.00 7.87 20.87
CA GLY A 38 0.61 7.25 22.13
C GLY A 38 0.45 5.72 22.07
N GLY A 39 0.78 5.10 20.94
CA GLY A 39 0.86 3.64 20.80
C GLY A 39 2.31 3.13 20.78
N ALA A 40 2.43 1.80 20.79
CA ALA A 40 3.67 1.08 20.51
C ALA A 40 3.43 0.06 19.39
N GLU A 41 4.50 -0.51 18.82
CA GLU A 41 4.38 -1.56 17.81
C GLU A 41 3.45 -2.71 18.23
N SER A 42 3.52 -3.13 19.49
CA SER A 42 2.63 -4.14 20.06
C SER A 42 1.14 -3.80 20.02
N THR A 43 0.80 -2.52 19.87
CA THR A 43 -0.59 -2.03 19.87
C THR A 43 -1.18 -1.87 18.48
N TRP A 44 -0.33 -1.67 17.46
CA TRP A 44 -0.79 -1.51 16.09
C TRP A 44 -0.38 -2.63 15.18
N CYS A 45 0.62 -3.47 15.50
CA CYS A 45 1.03 -4.56 14.62
C CYS A 45 -0.13 -5.53 14.38
N CYS A 46 -0.30 -5.95 13.12
CA CYS A 46 -1.35 -6.86 12.65
C CYS A 46 -2.79 -6.32 12.71
N GLN A 47 -3.01 -5.14 13.31
CA GLN A 47 -4.31 -4.50 13.37
C GLN A 47 -4.79 -4.04 12.00
N CYS A 48 -6.11 -3.95 11.87
CA CYS A 48 -6.74 -3.44 10.67
C CYS A 48 -7.43 -2.10 10.91
N TYR A 49 -7.25 -1.20 9.95
CA TYR A 49 -7.85 0.12 9.96
C TYR A 49 -8.65 0.33 8.67
N GLU A 50 -9.87 0.83 8.78
CA GLU A 50 -10.53 1.46 7.64
C GLU A 50 -10.06 2.91 7.57
N LEU A 51 -9.47 3.27 6.44
CA LEU A 51 -9.09 4.63 6.09
C LEU A 51 -10.16 5.20 5.18
N THR A 52 -10.82 6.28 5.62
CA THR A 52 -11.63 7.10 4.72
C THR A 52 -10.76 8.27 4.25
N PHE A 53 -10.51 8.36 2.94
CA PHE A 53 -9.74 9.48 2.39
C PHE A 53 -10.54 10.78 2.49
N THR A 54 -9.90 11.84 2.96
CA THR A 54 -10.52 13.16 3.19
C THR A 54 -9.99 14.25 2.26
N SER A 55 -8.99 13.97 1.43
CA SER A 55 -8.46 14.92 0.43
C SER A 55 -7.96 14.22 -0.84
N GLY A 56 -7.60 15.02 -1.85
CA GLY A 56 -7.09 14.52 -3.13
C GLY A 56 -8.16 13.91 -4.04
N PRO A 57 -7.76 13.30 -5.17
CA PRO A 57 -8.68 12.75 -6.16
C PRO A 57 -9.46 11.52 -5.68
N VAL A 58 -9.03 10.93 -4.55
CA VAL A 58 -9.64 9.75 -3.92
C VAL A 58 -10.54 10.10 -2.72
N SER A 59 -10.80 11.39 -2.46
CA SER A 59 -11.62 11.80 -1.33
C SER A 59 -12.99 11.11 -1.32
N GLY A 60 -13.38 10.59 -0.17
CA GLY A 60 -14.60 9.79 0.02
C GLY A 60 -14.46 8.29 -0.25
N LYS A 61 -13.40 7.84 -0.95
CA LYS A 61 -13.10 6.40 -1.08
C LYS A 61 -12.62 5.83 0.26
N LYS A 62 -12.77 4.52 0.40
CA LYS A 62 -12.33 3.77 1.59
C LYS A 62 -11.24 2.77 1.23
N MET A 63 -10.28 2.61 2.13
CA MET A 63 -9.26 1.58 2.03
C MET A 63 -9.11 0.88 3.37
N ILE A 64 -9.23 -0.43 3.40
CA ILE A 64 -8.94 -1.21 4.61
C ILE A 64 -7.48 -1.68 4.51
N VAL A 65 -6.68 -1.35 5.52
CA VAL A 65 -5.26 -1.69 5.56
C VAL A 65 -4.95 -2.58 6.75
N GLN A 66 -4.13 -3.60 6.53
CA GLN A 66 -3.45 -4.31 7.61
C GLN A 66 -2.08 -3.69 7.84
N THR A 67 -1.75 -3.46 9.11
CA THR A 67 -0.46 -2.92 9.52
C THR A 67 0.57 -4.05 9.65
N THR A 68 1.63 -3.96 8.85
CA THR A 68 2.66 -5.02 8.77
C THR A 68 4.03 -4.56 9.24
N ASN A 69 4.17 -3.27 9.54
CA ASN A 69 5.46 -2.67 9.85
C ASN A 69 5.28 -1.34 10.61
N THR A 70 6.38 -0.86 11.21
CA THR A 70 6.45 0.46 11.86
C THR A 70 7.21 1.46 10.99
N GLY A 71 6.62 2.63 10.73
CA GLY A 71 7.27 3.73 10.01
C GLY A 71 8.01 4.67 10.97
N GLY A 72 9.26 4.36 11.29
CA GLY A 72 10.04 5.06 12.33
C GLY A 72 10.28 6.55 12.07
N ASP A 73 10.31 6.96 10.81
CA ASP A 73 10.59 8.30 10.29
C ASP A 73 9.34 9.17 10.08
N LEU A 74 8.16 8.59 10.24
CA LEU A 74 6.90 9.32 10.07
C LEU A 74 6.61 10.26 11.24
N GLY A 75 5.83 11.31 10.97
CA GLY A 75 5.20 12.13 11.99
C GLY A 75 4.15 11.35 12.80
N ASN A 76 3.44 12.02 13.70
CA ASN A 76 2.39 11.37 14.49
C ASN A 76 1.15 11.06 13.63
N ASN A 77 0.65 9.81 13.69
CA ASN A 77 -0.56 9.32 13.01
C ASN A 77 -0.43 9.17 11.49
N HIS A 78 0.66 8.57 11.02
CA HIS A 78 0.85 8.33 9.59
C HIS A 78 0.57 6.87 9.21
N PHE A 79 0.03 6.69 8.01
CA PHE A 79 -0.14 5.42 7.32
C PHE A 79 0.70 5.44 6.04
N ASP A 80 1.78 4.68 6.02
CA ASP A 80 2.64 4.54 4.84
C ASP A 80 2.13 3.37 3.99
N LEU A 81 1.43 3.67 2.89
CA LEU A 81 0.79 2.64 2.07
C LEU A 81 1.83 1.87 1.27
N MET A 82 1.82 0.55 1.39
CA MET A 82 2.69 -0.33 0.62
C MET A 82 2.22 -0.39 -0.84
N ILE A 83 2.79 0.47 -1.69
CA ILE A 83 2.45 0.56 -3.11
C ILE A 83 3.71 0.27 -3.94
N PRO A 84 3.75 -0.81 -4.74
CA PRO A 84 4.89 -1.08 -5.61
C PRO A 84 5.15 0.10 -6.56
N GLY A 85 6.41 0.54 -6.61
CA GLY A 85 6.78 1.73 -7.37
C GLY A 85 6.45 3.06 -6.67
N GLY A 86 6.04 3.05 -5.40
CA GLY A 86 5.85 4.24 -4.56
C GLY A 86 7.15 4.92 -4.13
N GLY A 87 8.28 4.21 -4.19
CA GLY A 87 9.58 4.71 -3.72
C GLY A 87 10.15 3.77 -2.67
N VAL A 88 11.47 3.62 -2.65
CA VAL A 88 12.16 2.71 -1.71
C VAL A 88 12.53 3.40 -0.39
N GLY A 89 12.50 4.73 -0.37
CA GLY A 89 12.84 5.56 0.78
C GLY A 89 14.28 5.34 1.24
N ILE A 90 14.48 5.32 2.56
CA ILE A 90 15.81 5.18 3.17
C ILE A 90 16.43 3.79 2.92
N PHE A 91 15.60 2.76 2.74
CA PHE A 91 16.03 1.34 2.68
C PHE A 91 15.94 0.74 1.27
N GLY A 92 16.66 1.34 0.31
CA GLY A 92 16.73 0.90 -1.08
C GLY A 92 17.24 -0.52 -1.34
N GLN A 93 17.99 -1.08 -0.38
CA GLN A 93 18.70 -2.35 -0.53
C GLN A 93 17.76 -3.57 -0.60
N GLY A 94 16.54 -3.45 -0.08
CA GLY A 94 15.55 -4.54 -0.12
C GLY A 94 15.17 -4.88 -1.56
N CYS A 95 14.71 -3.89 -2.33
CA CYS A 95 14.34 -4.07 -3.73
C CYS A 95 15.56 -4.40 -4.60
N ALA A 96 16.72 -3.79 -4.31
CA ALA A 96 17.96 -4.08 -5.03
C ALA A 96 18.37 -5.56 -4.86
N SER A 97 18.34 -6.08 -3.63
CA SER A 97 18.73 -7.48 -3.35
C SER A 97 17.73 -8.49 -3.90
N GLN A 98 16.42 -8.19 -3.84
CA GLN A 98 15.38 -9.15 -4.19
C GLN A 98 15.06 -9.19 -5.68
N TYR A 99 15.14 -8.04 -6.36
CA TYR A 99 14.69 -7.87 -7.74
C TYR A 99 15.73 -7.27 -8.67
N GLY A 100 16.96 -7.02 -8.19
CA GLY A 100 17.98 -6.33 -8.98
C GLY A 100 17.61 -4.89 -9.33
N ALA A 101 16.75 -4.25 -8.54
CA ALA A 101 16.38 -2.86 -8.73
C ALA A 101 17.59 -1.92 -8.55
N PRO A 102 17.60 -0.72 -9.15
CA PRO A 102 18.53 0.33 -8.75
C PRO A 102 18.46 0.60 -7.24
N SER A 103 19.55 1.09 -6.64
CA SER A 103 19.57 1.43 -5.21
C SER A 103 18.55 2.50 -4.81
N THR A 104 18.09 3.30 -5.77
CA THR A 104 17.02 4.30 -5.63
C THR A 104 15.63 3.77 -6.02
N GLY A 105 15.49 2.50 -6.40
CA GLY A 105 14.26 1.91 -6.91
C GLY A 105 13.99 2.18 -8.41
N TRP A 106 12.79 1.84 -8.88
CA TRP A 106 12.36 1.98 -10.30
C TRP A 106 11.92 3.40 -10.70
N GLY A 107 12.33 4.41 -9.94
CA GLY A 107 11.95 5.81 -10.14
C GLY A 107 12.73 6.71 -9.17
N ALA A 108 12.08 7.78 -8.68
CA ALA A 108 12.64 8.58 -7.60
C ALA A 108 12.75 7.75 -6.31
N GLN A 109 13.79 8.02 -5.51
CA GLN A 109 13.97 7.33 -4.22
C GLN A 109 12.75 7.49 -3.30
N TYR A 110 12.19 8.70 -3.33
CA TYR A 110 10.99 9.15 -2.63
C TYR A 110 9.92 9.48 -3.68
N GLY A 111 8.72 8.89 -3.57
CA GLY A 111 7.64 9.02 -4.56
C GLY A 111 7.72 8.12 -5.81
N GLY A 112 8.86 7.46 -6.07
CA GLY A 112 8.95 6.33 -7.00
C GLY A 112 8.69 6.66 -8.47
N VAL A 113 7.95 5.80 -9.17
CA VAL A 113 7.57 6.02 -10.57
C VAL A 113 6.61 7.21 -10.69
N SER A 114 6.73 8.00 -11.75
CA SER A 114 5.90 9.19 -11.99
C SER A 114 4.77 8.96 -12.99
N SER A 115 4.70 7.80 -13.62
CA SER A 115 3.67 7.47 -14.61
C SER A 115 3.33 5.98 -14.63
N ARG A 116 2.08 5.67 -14.99
CA ARG A 116 1.58 4.30 -15.11
C ARG A 116 2.41 3.43 -16.05
N SER A 117 2.92 4.00 -17.15
CA SER A 117 3.72 3.26 -18.14
C SER A 117 5.03 2.73 -17.54
N GLN A 118 5.61 3.40 -16.54
CA GLN A 118 6.81 2.93 -15.85
C GLN A 118 6.57 1.70 -14.97
N CYS A 119 5.31 1.33 -14.68
CA CYS A 119 5.00 0.07 -14.02
C CYS A 119 5.52 -1.15 -14.80
N SER A 120 5.69 -1.04 -16.13
CA SER A 120 6.30 -2.09 -16.96
C SER A 120 7.76 -2.39 -16.63
N GLN A 121 8.46 -1.48 -15.95
CA GLN A 121 9.87 -1.66 -15.53
C GLN A 121 9.99 -2.50 -14.26
N LEU A 122 8.90 -2.66 -13.51
CA LEU A 122 8.86 -3.48 -12.31
C LEU A 122 8.70 -4.97 -12.69
N PRO A 123 9.17 -5.89 -11.85
CA PRO A 123 8.86 -7.32 -11.96
C PRO A 123 7.36 -7.57 -12.15
N SER A 124 7.00 -8.54 -12.98
CA SER A 124 5.61 -8.86 -13.36
C SER A 124 4.67 -8.97 -12.14
N ALA A 125 5.12 -9.63 -11.07
CA ALA A 125 4.36 -9.80 -9.84
C ALA A 125 4.02 -8.49 -9.10
N LEU A 126 4.70 -7.38 -9.40
CA LEU A 126 4.50 -6.07 -8.76
C LEU A 126 3.70 -5.09 -9.63
N GLN A 127 3.51 -5.40 -10.92
CA GLN A 127 2.92 -4.47 -11.86
C GLN A 127 1.45 -4.20 -11.54
N ALA A 128 0.70 -5.18 -11.02
CA ALA A 128 -0.69 -4.99 -10.64
C ALA A 128 -0.85 -3.94 -9.52
N GLY A 129 -0.06 -4.05 -8.44
CA GLY A 129 -0.05 -3.07 -7.36
C GLY A 129 0.46 -1.70 -7.81
N CYS A 130 1.44 -1.66 -8.72
CA CYS A 130 1.90 -0.41 -9.32
C CYS A 130 0.80 0.26 -10.15
N ASN A 131 0.10 -0.50 -11.00
CA ASN A 131 -1.01 0.04 -11.80
C ASN A 131 -2.15 0.53 -10.92
N TRP A 132 -2.47 -0.16 -9.81
CA TRP A 132 -3.47 0.28 -8.83
C TRP A 132 -3.24 1.72 -8.35
N ARG A 133 -1.98 2.14 -8.18
CA ARG A 133 -1.60 3.52 -7.81
C ARG A 133 -2.20 4.54 -8.77
N PHE A 134 -2.14 4.26 -10.06
CA PHE A 134 -2.59 5.18 -11.11
C PHE A 134 -4.06 4.98 -11.47
N ASP A 135 -4.60 3.77 -11.27
CA ASP A 135 -5.96 3.41 -11.66
C ASP A 135 -6.97 3.76 -10.54
N TRP A 136 -7.00 2.97 -9.48
CA TRP A 136 -7.98 3.16 -8.40
C TRP A 136 -7.62 4.34 -7.50
N PHE A 137 -6.33 4.47 -7.17
CA PHE A 137 -5.80 5.50 -6.29
C PHE A 137 -5.54 6.83 -7.02
N GLN A 138 -5.74 6.88 -8.34
CA GLN A 138 -5.71 8.08 -9.17
C GLN A 138 -4.44 8.93 -8.98
N ASN A 139 -3.32 8.26 -8.67
CA ASN A 139 -2.03 8.86 -8.35
C ASN A 139 -2.14 9.98 -7.30
N ALA A 140 -3.01 9.80 -6.30
CA ALA A 140 -3.14 10.75 -5.20
C ALA A 140 -1.79 10.93 -4.48
N ASP A 141 -1.37 12.18 -4.32
CA ASP A 141 -0.15 12.53 -3.61
C ASP A 141 -0.49 12.78 -2.13
N ASN A 142 -0.13 11.83 -1.29
CA ASN A 142 -0.22 11.90 0.17
C ASN A 142 -1.57 12.41 0.72
N PRO A 143 -2.71 11.75 0.37
CA PRO A 143 -4.02 12.20 0.82
C PRO A 143 -4.18 12.07 2.35
N SER A 144 -4.93 12.99 2.94
CA SER A 144 -5.36 12.90 4.34
C SER A 144 -6.40 11.80 4.54
N VAL A 145 -6.44 11.20 5.73
CA VAL A 145 -7.37 10.13 6.09
C VAL A 145 -8.01 10.32 7.47
N GLY A 146 -9.25 9.87 7.61
CA GLY A 146 -9.90 9.57 8.89
C GLY A 146 -9.84 8.07 9.17
N PRO A 147 -8.96 7.60 10.09
CA PRO A 147 -8.84 6.17 10.40
C PRO A 147 -9.88 5.72 11.44
N SER A 148 -10.44 4.53 11.25
CA SER A 148 -11.23 3.80 12.25
C SER A 148 -10.63 2.40 12.49
N LEU A 149 -10.42 2.05 13.76
CA LEU A 149 -9.91 0.73 14.16
C LEU A 149 -11.00 -0.32 13.97
N LEU A 150 -10.71 -1.37 13.22
CA LEU A 150 -11.60 -2.52 13.05
C LEU A 150 -11.27 -3.69 14.01
N GLY A 151 -10.09 -3.67 14.63
CA GLY A 151 -9.59 -4.65 15.60
C GLY A 151 -8.87 -5.86 14.98
N ASP A 152 -8.45 -6.81 15.83
CA ASP A 152 -7.85 -8.10 15.46
C ASP A 152 -8.92 -9.11 15.01
N LEU A 153 -9.62 -8.80 13.93
CA LEU A 153 -10.37 -9.81 13.21
C LEU A 153 -9.34 -10.67 12.49
N ILE A 154 -8.96 -11.82 13.07
CA ILE A 154 -8.20 -12.95 12.46
C ILE A 154 -7.65 -12.57 11.07
N SER A 155 -6.50 -11.86 11.01
CA SER A 155 -5.92 -11.36 9.74
C SER A 155 -6.98 -10.84 8.75
N CYS A 156 -7.52 -9.64 8.96
CA CYS A 156 -8.67 -9.14 8.19
C CYS A 156 -8.47 -9.18 6.66
N ILE A 157 -7.21 -9.19 6.22
CA ILE A 157 -6.80 -9.58 4.89
C ILE A 157 -6.35 -11.05 4.97
N ASP A 158 -7.27 -11.97 4.72
CA ASP A 158 -6.92 -13.38 4.53
C ASP A 158 -6.12 -13.50 3.22
N GLN A 159 -4.85 -13.89 3.33
CA GLN A 159 -3.95 -14.00 2.20
C GLN A 159 -4.44 -15.04 1.15
N ASN A 160 -5.35 -15.95 1.51
CA ASN A 160 -5.97 -16.87 0.56
C ASN A 160 -6.96 -16.20 -0.41
N PHE A 161 -7.48 -15.01 -0.08
CA PHE A 161 -8.37 -14.28 -0.98
C PHE A 161 -7.61 -13.64 -2.17
N SER A 162 -6.34 -13.29 -1.99
CA SER A 162 -5.51 -12.74 -3.07
C SER A 162 -5.24 -13.77 -4.20
N GLY A 163 -5.07 -15.05 -3.85
CA GLY A 163 -4.89 -16.13 -4.82
C GLY A 163 -6.15 -16.47 -5.61
N LEU A 164 -7.34 -16.33 -5.02
CA LEU A 164 -8.62 -16.61 -5.67
C LEU A 164 -9.06 -15.51 -6.66
N VAL A 165 -8.71 -14.24 -6.39
CA VAL A 165 -9.03 -13.14 -7.31
C VAL A 165 -8.06 -13.11 -8.52
N GLN A 166 -6.79 -13.46 -8.33
CA GLN A 166 -5.85 -13.60 -9.45
C GLN A 166 -6.18 -14.80 -10.35
N ALA A 167 -6.66 -15.90 -9.77
CA ALA A 167 -7.08 -17.09 -10.52
C ALA A 167 -8.38 -16.89 -11.32
N SER A 168 -9.26 -15.99 -10.90
CA SER A 168 -10.55 -15.72 -11.59
C SER A 168 -10.47 -14.65 -12.69
N TYR A 169 -9.34 -13.93 -12.81
CA TYR A 169 -9.10 -12.92 -13.84
C TYR A 169 -8.16 -13.37 -14.96
N LEU A 170 -7.64 -14.61 -14.92
CA LEU A 170 -7.02 -15.21 -16.10
C LEU A 170 -8.16 -15.66 -17.04
N PRO A 171 -8.24 -15.16 -18.28
CA PRO A 171 -9.12 -15.78 -19.26
C PRO A 171 -8.69 -17.24 -19.41
N GLU A 172 -9.62 -18.16 -19.13
CA GLU A 172 -9.49 -19.57 -19.52
C GLU A 172 -9.05 -19.63 -21.00
N PRO A 173 -8.04 -20.44 -21.36
CA PRO A 173 -7.70 -20.62 -22.77
C PRO A 173 -8.91 -21.22 -23.48
N ALA A 174 -9.44 -20.48 -24.44
CA ALA A 174 -10.46 -20.99 -25.35
C ALA A 174 -9.82 -22.10 -26.21
N HIS A 175 -10.19 -23.34 -25.89
CA HIS A 175 -10.02 -24.60 -26.64
C HIS A 175 -8.62 -25.00 -27.13
#